data_AF-A0A820G8L8-F1
#
_entry.id   AF-A0A820G8L8-F1
#
_cell.length_a   1.000
_cell.length_b   1.000
_cell.length_c   1.000
_cell.angle_alpha   90.00
_cell.angle_beta   90.00
_cell.angle_gamma   90.00
#
_symmetry.space_group_name_H-M   'P 1'
#
loop_
_entity.id
_entity.type
_entity.pdbx_description
1 polymer ?
#
loop_
_entity_poly.entity_id
_entity_poly.type
_entity_poly.pdbx_seq_one_letter_code
_entity_poly.pdbx_strand_id
1 'polypeptide(L)' 'QAAYAVPTSRVLGHKEAAVPLGRKPDPNFSMDEFRAALAK' A
#
# COMPACT_ATOMS: atom_id res chain seq x y z
N GLN A 1 -12.69 -0.86 -5.96
CA GLN A 1 -12.54 -2.31 -5.68
C GLN A 1 -13.28 -3.21 -6.69
N ALA A 2 -14.41 -2.80 -7.26
CA ALA A 2 -15.24 -3.68 -8.10
C ALA A 2 -14.56 -4.21 -9.40
N ALA A 3 -13.59 -3.50 -9.96
CA ALA A 3 -13.02 -3.84 -11.27
C ALA A 3 -12.12 -5.10 -11.27
N TYR A 4 -11.51 -5.46 -10.14
CA TYR A 4 -10.51 -6.54 -10.09
C TYR A 4 -10.72 -7.53 -8.93
N ALA A 5 -11.77 -7.35 -8.12
CA ALA A 5 -12.07 -8.18 -6.94
C ALA A 5 -10.88 -8.37 -5.95
N VAL A 6 -9.95 -7.41 -5.92
CA VAL A 6 -8.81 -7.42 -5.00
C VAL A 6 -9.17 -6.63 -3.75
N PRO A 7 -9.07 -7.24 -2.54
CA PRO A 7 -9.24 -6.51 -1.29
C PRO A 7 -8.22 -5.38 -1.15
N THR A 8 -8.63 -4.19 -0.69
CA THR A 8 -7.71 -3.08 -0.41
C THR A 8 -6.66 -3.43 0.65
N SER A 9 -6.92 -4.43 1.50
CA SER A 9 -5.93 -4.99 2.43
C SER A 9 -4.69 -5.58 1.73
N ARG A 10 -4.78 -5.86 0.42
CA ARG A 10 -3.65 -6.34 -0.40
C ARG A 10 -2.90 -5.22 -1.14
N VAL A 11 -3.31 -3.96 -1.00
CA VAL A 11 -2.56 -2.83 -1.55
C VAL A 11 -1.35 -2.59 -0.64
N LEU A 12 -0.15 -2.61 -1.19
CA LEU A 12 1.11 -2.40 -0.46
C LEU A 12 1.90 -1.26 -1.11
N GLY A 13 2.66 -0.54 -0.29
CA GLY A 13 3.65 0.42 -0.79
C GLY A 13 4.85 -0.32 -1.42
N HIS A 14 5.52 0.29 -2.39
CA HIS A 14 6.68 -0.33 -3.05
C HIS A 14 7.82 -0.63 -2.06
N LYS A 15 8.03 0.24 -1.06
CA LYS A 15 8.94 0.04 0.08
C LYS A 15 8.62 -1.20 0.90
N GLU A 16 7.33 -1.53 1.03
CA GLU A 16 6.81 -2.68 1.81
C GLU A 16 6.90 -3.99 1.00
N ALA A 17 6.82 -3.92 -0.33
CA ALA A 17 6.82 -5.08 -1.20
C ALA A 17 8.19 -5.40 -1.83
N ALA A 18 9.09 -4.41 -1.91
CA ALA A 18 10.42 -4.62 -2.49
C ALA A 18 11.24 -5.60 -1.65
N VAL A 19 12.03 -6.44 -2.33
CA VAL A 19 13.00 -7.33 -1.70
C VAL A 19 14.42 -6.81 -1.97
N PRO A 20 15.28 -6.67 -0.94
CA PRO A 20 14.95 -6.68 0.49
C PRO A 20 14.01 -5.53 0.89
N LEU A 21 13.29 -5.73 2.00
CA LEU A 21 12.37 -4.73 2.55
C LEU A 21 13.10 -3.39 2.75
N GLY A 22 12.45 -2.27 2.41
CA GLY A 22 13.05 -0.95 2.55
C GLY A 22 14.05 -0.56 1.44
N ARG A 23 14.42 -1.45 0.51
CA ARG A 23 15.30 -1.10 -0.62
C ARG A 23 14.76 0.05 -1.47
N LYS A 24 13.43 0.13 -1.61
CA LYS A 24 12.76 1.17 -2.38
C LYS A 24 12.25 2.28 -1.48
N PRO A 25 12.52 3.55 -1.82
CA PRO A 25 12.16 4.68 -0.96
C PRO A 25 10.69 5.06 -1.07
N ASP A 26 10.04 4.73 -2.19
CA ASP A 26 8.66 5.06 -2.47
C ASP A 26 7.67 4.06 -1.84
N PRO A 27 6.43 4.46 -1.50
CA PRO A 27 5.84 5.78 -1.73
C PRO A 27 6.48 6.89 -0.89
N ASN A 28 6.32 8.13 -1.36
CA ASN A 28 6.70 9.35 -0.64
C ASN A 28 5.59 9.87 0.29
N PHE A 29 4.56 9.05 0.56
CA PHE A 29 3.46 9.32 1.48
C PHE A 29 3.27 8.16 2.45
N SER A 30 2.51 8.36 3.53
CA SER A 30 2.24 7.35 4.54
C SER A 30 1.21 6.31 4.06
N MET A 31 1.61 5.05 4.02
CA MET A 31 0.68 3.94 3.76
C MET A 31 -0.33 3.77 4.90
N ASP A 32 0.02 4.15 6.13
CA ASP A 32 -0.90 4.09 7.28
C ASP A 32 -2.02 5.13 7.13
N GLU A 33 -1.68 6.36 6.73
CA GLU A 33 -2.69 7.40 6.46
C GLU A 33 -3.59 7.01 5.29
N PHE A 34 -3.02 6.43 4.22
CA PHE A 34 -3.79 5.89 3.09
C PHE A 34 -4.79 4.81 3.55
N ARG A 35 -4.35 3.85 4.38
CA ARG A 35 -5.23 2.78 4.89
C ARG A 35 -6.32 3.32 5.81
N ALA A 36 -6.00 4.28 6.67
CA ALA A 36 -6.97 4.92 7.55
C ALA A 36 -8.07 5.67 6.74
N ALA A 37 -7.70 6.31 5.64
CA ALA A 37 -8.65 7.00 4.76
C ALA A 37 -9.61 6.04 4.03
N LEU A 38 -9.18 4.80 3.75
CA LEU A 38 -10.03 3.78 3.12
C LEU A 38 -11.07 3.15 4.07
N ALA A 39 -10.92 3.33 5.38
CA ALA A 39 -11.84 2.81 6.39
C ALA A 39 -13.04 3.74 6.68
N LYS A 40 -13.09 4.91 6.01
CA LYS A 40 -14.24 5.84 6.02
C LYS A 40 -15.19 5.51 4.88
#